data_AF-A0A7V6I1W6-F1
#
_entry.id   AF-A0A7V6I1W6-F1
#
_cell.length_a   1.000
_cell.length_b   1.000
_cell.length_c   1.000
_cell.angle_alpha   90.00
_cell.angle_beta   90.00
_cell.angle_gamma   90.00
#
_symmetry.space_group_name_H-M   'P 1'
#
loop_
_entity.id
_entity.type
_entity.pdbx_description
1 polymer ?
#
loop_
_entity_poly.entity_id
_entity_poly.type
_entity_poly.pdbx_seq_one_letter_code
_entity_poly.pdbx_strand_id
1 'polypeptide(L)'
;ALSISDKETKETIKNVYNRYKTILEPHGAVAWKGLTDSVGTDLTDDKLMVSLETAHPFKFKEEIIKLLGLAPDIPMSLKGLDNKPEYLTNMENDYQALKDFIVKN
;
A
#
# COMPACT_ATOMS: atom_id res chain seq x y z
N ALA A 1 13.54 -6.26 14.99
CA ALA A 1 12.41 -6.05 14.08
C ALA A 1 11.56 -4.92 14.63
N LEU A 2 11.11 -4.00 13.80
CA LEU A 2 10.20 -2.91 14.18
C LEU A 2 8.79 -3.27 13.69
N SER A 3 7.78 -2.88 14.47
CA SER A 3 6.37 -2.99 14.11
C SER A 3 5.76 -1.60 14.14
N ILE A 4 5.08 -1.21 13.07
CA ILE A 4 4.44 0.10 12.93
C ILE A 4 2.93 -0.09 12.98
N SER A 5 2.26 0.62 13.88
CA SER A 5 0.80 0.55 14.01
C SER A 5 0.08 1.30 12.89
N ASP A 6 -1.20 0.99 12.66
CA ASP A 6 -2.05 1.72 11.70
C ASP A 6 -2.07 3.23 11.97
N LYS A 7 -2.06 3.64 13.23
CA LYS A 7 -2.02 5.05 13.60
C LYS A 7 -0.72 5.71 13.11
N GLU A 8 0.41 5.09 13.40
CA GLU A 8 1.73 5.59 12.98
C GLU A 8 1.89 5.58 11.46
N THR A 9 1.35 4.55 10.77
CA THR A 9 1.29 4.49 9.31
C THR A 9 0.54 5.69 8.74
N LYS A 10 -0.65 5.99 9.27
CA LYS A 10 -1.48 7.14 8.83
C LYS A 10 -0.80 8.48 9.09
N GLU A 11 -0.17 8.64 10.25
CA GLU A 11 0.63 9.83 10.58
C GLU A 11 1.83 9.97 9.64
N THR A 12 2.49 8.86 9.31
CA THR A 12 3.62 8.84 8.38
C THR A 12 3.21 9.28 6.97
N ILE A 13 2.09 8.78 6.44
CA ILE A 13 1.55 9.20 5.13
C ILE A 13 1.34 10.72 5.11
N LYS A 14 0.68 11.26 6.15
CA LYS A 14 0.44 12.71 6.28
C LYS A 14 1.75 13.51 6.35
N ASN A 15 2.69 13.06 7.16
CA ASN A 15 3.96 13.75 7.37
C ASN A 15 4.81 13.76 6.09
N VAL A 16 4.90 12.63 5.37
CA VAL A 16 5.63 12.53 4.11
C VAL A 16 4.99 13.40 3.04
N TYR A 17 3.66 13.39 2.91
CA TYR A 17 2.97 14.26 1.96
C TYR A 17 3.15 15.75 2.30
N ASN A 18 3.05 16.11 3.58
CA ASN A 18 3.23 17.50 4.01
C ASN A 18 4.65 18.00 3.73
N ARG A 19 5.67 17.17 3.97
CA ARG A 19 7.09 17.55 3.83
C ARG A 19 7.60 17.46 2.40
N TYR A 20 7.25 16.41 1.66
CA TYR A 20 7.85 16.09 0.37
C TYR A 20 6.87 16.17 -0.81
N LYS A 21 5.56 16.32 -0.54
CA LYS A 21 4.50 16.29 -1.56
C LYS A 21 4.43 14.98 -2.35
N THR A 22 5.00 13.92 -1.80
CA THR A 22 4.90 12.54 -2.29
C THR A 22 3.85 11.79 -1.48
N ILE A 23 3.03 11.00 -2.16
CA ILE A 23 2.03 10.13 -1.53
C ILE A 23 2.65 8.74 -1.38
N LEU A 24 2.80 8.29 -0.14
CA LEU A 24 3.05 6.88 0.14
C LEU A 24 1.73 6.16 0.35
N GLU A 25 1.68 4.89 -0.05
CA GLU A 25 0.64 3.97 0.36
C GLU A 25 0.98 3.29 1.71
N PRO A 26 0.04 2.58 2.35
CA PRO A 26 0.25 2.03 3.68
C PRO A 26 1.53 1.18 3.85
N HIS A 27 1.89 0.32 2.89
CA HIS A 27 3.08 -0.54 3.04
C HIS A 27 4.37 0.26 2.92
N GLY A 28 4.43 1.19 1.98
CA GLY A 28 5.51 2.16 1.80
C GLY A 28 5.72 3.06 3.00
N ALA A 29 4.63 3.52 3.62
CA ALA A 29 4.67 4.30 4.85
C ALA A 29 5.22 3.48 6.03
N VAL A 30 4.88 2.20 6.15
CA VAL A 30 5.48 1.30 7.14
C VAL A 30 6.99 1.18 6.93
N ALA A 31 7.44 0.97 5.68
CA ALA A 31 8.85 0.88 5.35
C ALA A 31 9.60 2.19 5.64
N TRP A 32 9.01 3.33 5.26
CA TRP A 32 9.56 4.66 5.51
C TRP A 32 9.71 4.92 7.02
N LYS A 33 8.66 4.66 7.79
CA LYS A 33 8.65 4.84 9.24
C LYS A 33 9.68 3.94 9.92
N GLY A 34 9.71 2.66 9.55
CA GLY A 34 10.68 1.70 10.07
C GLY A 34 12.12 2.12 9.77
N LEU A 35 12.39 2.61 8.55
CA LEU A 35 13.70 3.14 8.17
C LEU A 35 14.06 4.37 9.02
N THR A 36 13.18 5.38 9.10
CA THR A 36 13.46 6.61 9.86
C THR A 36 13.62 6.37 11.35
N ASP A 37 12.86 5.44 11.93
CA ASP A 37 12.95 5.10 13.36
C ASP A 37 14.22 4.29 13.68
N SER A 38 14.69 3.48 12.72
CA SER A 38 15.91 2.69 12.90
C SER A 38 17.19 3.53 12.89
N VAL A 39 17.15 4.72 12.29
CA VAL A 39 18.32 5.59 12.09
C VAL A 39 18.38 6.69 13.16
N GLY A 40 17.25 7.06 13.77
CA GLY A 40 17.20 8.13 14.78
C GLY A 40 17.49 9.54 14.19
N THR A 41 17.90 10.49 15.04
CA THR A 41 18.30 11.85 14.62
C THR A 41 19.74 11.95 14.11
N ASP A 42 20.53 10.89 14.31
CA ASP A 42 21.93 10.81 13.88
C ASP A 42 22.01 10.36 12.42
N LEU A 43 21.59 11.25 11.52
CA LEU A 43 21.97 11.20 10.10
C LEU A 43 23.43 11.66 9.94
N THR A 44 24.34 11.13 10.76
CA THR A 44 25.74 11.60 10.85
C THR A 44 26.68 10.94 9.85
N ASP A 45 26.17 10.10 8.94
CA ASP A 45 26.97 9.51 7.87
C ASP A 45 26.26 9.67 6.52
N ASP A 46 27.02 9.89 5.45
CA ASP A 46 26.63 9.87 4.03
C ASP A 46 26.09 8.49 3.55
N LYS A 47 25.31 7.79 4.38
CA LYS A 47 24.77 6.46 4.08
C LYS A 47 23.52 6.58 3.22
N LEU A 48 23.60 6.03 2.01
CA LEU A 48 22.45 5.85 1.15
C LEU A 48 21.45 4.88 1.81
N MET A 49 20.21 5.34 1.93
CA MET A 49 19.11 4.54 2.41
C MET A 49 18.02 4.45 1.34
N VAL A 50 17.47 3.26 1.18
CA VAL A 50 16.43 2.97 0.19
C VAL A 50 15.22 2.41 0.92
N SER A 51 14.09 3.11 0.80
CA SER A 51 12.79 2.61 1.21
C SER A 51 12.04 2.08 -0.01
N LEU A 52 11.43 0.91 0.11
CA LEU A 52 10.70 0.27 -0.99
C LEU A 52 9.21 0.63 -0.91
N GLU A 53 8.73 1.32 -1.94
CA GLU A 53 7.30 1.55 -2.17
C GLU A 53 6.74 0.36 -2.96
N THR A 54 6.10 -0.59 -2.27
CA THR A 54 5.78 -1.89 -2.87
C THR A 54 4.49 -1.90 -3.70
N ALA A 55 3.68 -0.84 -3.60
CA ALA A 55 2.46 -0.68 -4.37
C ALA A 55 2.22 0.77 -4.79
N HIS A 56 1.40 0.96 -5.82
CA HIS A 56 0.97 2.30 -6.24
C HIS A 56 -0.15 2.83 -5.32
N PRO A 57 -0.16 4.11 -4.91
CA PRO A 57 -1.19 4.69 -4.03
C PRO A 57 -2.64 4.49 -4.47
N PHE A 58 -2.88 4.43 -5.78
CA PHE A 58 -4.20 4.16 -6.32
C PHE A 58 -4.83 2.83 -5.84
N LYS A 59 -4.00 1.82 -5.50
CA LYS A 59 -4.48 0.55 -4.95
C LYS A 59 -5.17 0.72 -3.59
N PHE A 60 -4.85 1.79 -2.87
CA PHE A 60 -5.41 2.13 -1.55
C PHE A 60 -6.09 3.52 -1.56
N LYS A 61 -6.62 3.92 -2.72
CA LYS A 61 -7.18 5.27 -2.98
C LYS A 61 -8.16 5.76 -1.92
N GLU A 62 -9.01 4.88 -1.38
CA GLU A 62 -10.00 5.26 -0.36
C GLU A 62 -9.36 5.77 0.93
N GLU A 63 -8.31 5.09 1.40
CA GLU A 63 -7.61 5.52 2.61
C GLU A 63 -6.83 6.81 2.37
N ILE A 64 -6.19 6.94 1.20
CA ILE A 64 -5.48 8.15 0.81
C ILE A 64 -6.43 9.36 0.75
N ILE A 65 -7.61 9.20 0.14
CA ILE A 65 -8.65 10.25 0.09
C ILE A 65 -9.09 10.64 1.50
N LYS A 66 -9.34 9.67 2.37
CA LYS A 66 -9.74 9.93 3.78
C LYS A 66 -8.67 10.69 4.56
N LEU A 67 -7.39 10.39 4.33
CA LEU A 67 -6.28 10.97 5.10
C LEU A 67 -5.83 12.33 4.59
N LEU A 68 -5.79 12.52 3.27
CA LEU A 68 -5.18 13.67 2.61
C LEU A 68 -6.18 14.58 1.91
N GLY A 69 -7.45 14.15 1.76
CA GLY A 69 -8.49 14.93 1.07
C GLY A 69 -8.25 15.05 -0.44
N LEU A 70 -7.42 14.20 -1.03
CA LEU A 70 -7.09 14.19 -2.45
C LEU A 70 -7.15 12.78 -3.01
N ALA A 71 -7.50 12.67 -4.29
CA ALA A 71 -7.50 11.41 -5.01
C ALA A 71 -6.15 11.20 -5.71
N PRO A 72 -5.48 10.06 -5.52
CA PRO A 72 -4.30 9.72 -6.32
C PRO A 72 -4.70 9.49 -7.79
N ASP A 73 -3.81 9.82 -8.71
CA ASP A 73 -4.04 9.61 -10.14
C ASP A 73 -4.25 8.12 -10.46
N ILE A 74 -5.14 7.86 -11.43
CA ILE A 74 -5.33 6.52 -11.97
C ILE A 74 -4.18 6.23 -12.94
N PRO A 75 -3.36 5.18 -12.70
CA PRO A 75 -2.37 4.75 -13.68
C PRO A 75 -3.03 4.47 -15.04
N MET A 76 -2.39 4.88 -16.14
CA MET A 76 -2.93 4.65 -17.49
C MET A 76 -3.23 3.17 -17.77
N SER A 77 -2.43 2.27 -17.22
CA SER A 77 -2.62 0.81 -17.33
C SER A 77 -3.91 0.30 -16.69
N LEU A 78 -4.48 1.05 -15.74
CA LEU A 78 -5.73 0.71 -15.05
C LEU A 78 -6.96 1.43 -15.64
N LYS A 79 -6.77 2.31 -16.62
CA LYS A 79 -7.86 3.08 -17.20
C LYS A 79 -8.91 2.16 -17.84
N GLY A 80 -10.16 2.28 -17.37
CA GLY A 80 -11.28 1.47 -17.87
C GLY A 80 -11.32 0.04 -17.36
N LEU A 81 -10.45 -0.35 -16.42
CA LEU A 81 -10.49 -1.67 -15.79
C LEU A 81 -11.82 -1.90 -15.05
N ASP A 82 -12.31 -0.88 -14.33
CA ASP A 82 -13.57 -0.91 -13.57
C ASP A 82 -14.81 -1.14 -14.46
N ASN A 83 -14.70 -0.96 -15.78
CA ASN A 83 -15.81 -1.15 -16.73
C ASN A 83 -15.82 -2.56 -17.36
N LYS A 84 -14.84 -3.41 -17.05
CA LYS A 84 -14.79 -4.77 -17.59
C LYS A 84 -15.70 -5.70 -16.79
N PRO A 85 -16.36 -6.67 -17.42
CA PRO A 85 -17.13 -7.67 -16.69
C PRO A 85 -16.19 -8.51 -15.80
N GLU A 86 -16.64 -8.76 -14.57
CA GLU A 86 -15.98 -9.69 -13.66
C GLU A 86 -16.56 -11.10 -13.85
N TYR A 87 -15.69 -12.10 -13.90
CA TYR A 87 -16.07 -13.52 -13.97
C TYR A 87 -15.64 -14.21 -12.69
N LEU A 88 -16.58 -14.34 -11.76
CA LEU A 88 -16.34 -14.86 -10.42
C LEU A 88 -17.13 -16.15 -10.21
N THR A 89 -16.52 -17.12 -9.52
CA THR A 89 -17.22 -18.31 -9.02
C THR A 89 -17.17 -18.30 -7.51
N ASN A 90 -18.32 -18.18 -6.86
CA ASN A 90 -18.42 -18.23 -5.41
C ASN A 90 -18.34 -19.68 -4.93
N MET A 91 -17.66 -19.90 -3.80
CA MET A 91 -17.45 -21.20 -3.22
C MET A 91 -17.40 -21.10 -1.70
N GLU A 92 -17.85 -22.14 -1.03
CA GLU A 92 -17.68 -22.31 0.42
C GLU A 92 -16.20 -22.41 0.78
N ASN A 93 -15.85 -22.09 2.03
CA ASN A 93 -14.50 -22.28 2.57
C ASN A 93 -14.24 -23.77 2.86
N ASP A 94 -14.25 -24.59 1.82
CA ASP A 94 -14.09 -26.03 1.88
C ASP A 94 -13.02 -26.50 0.88
N TYR A 95 -12.05 -27.25 1.39
CA TYR A 95 -10.91 -27.71 0.59
C TYR A 95 -11.35 -28.69 -0.50
N GLN A 96 -12.30 -29.57 -0.21
CA GLN A 96 -12.72 -30.60 -1.15
C GLN A 96 -13.48 -29.98 -2.32
N ALA A 97 -14.38 -29.02 -2.05
CA ALA A 97 -15.06 -28.22 -3.05
C ALA A 97 -14.08 -27.47 -3.96
N LEU A 98 -13.02 -26.86 -3.39
CA LEU A 98 -11.97 -26.18 -4.17
C LEU A 98 -11.19 -27.14 -5.05
N LYS A 99 -10.77 -28.28 -4.49
CA LYS A 99 -10.03 -29.30 -5.23
C LYS A 99 -10.85 -29.85 -6.40
N ASP A 100 -12.11 -30.19 -6.16
CA ASP A 100 -12.99 -30.76 -7.19
C ASP A 100 -13.28 -29.74 -8.29
N PHE A 101 -13.43 -28.45 -7.94
CA PHE A 101 -13.55 -27.38 -8.92
C PHE A 101 -12.31 -27.26 -9.81
N ILE A 102 -11.10 -27.28 -9.23
CA ILE A 102 -9.84 -27.17 -9.98
C ILE A 102 -9.61 -28.39 -10.88
N VAL A 103 -9.94 -29.61 -10.43
CA VAL A 103 -9.71 -30.83 -11.22
C VAL A 103 -10.71 -30.96 -12.37
N LYS A 104 -11.93 -30.43 -12.19
CA LYS A 104 -13.01 -30.52 -13.17
C LYS A 104 -12.88 -29.52 -14.33
N ASN A 105 -12.24 -28.37 -14.11
CA ASN A 105 -12.10 -27.27 -15.08
C ASN A 105 -10.66 -27.13 -15.57
#